data_AF-A0AAV4EAZ9-F1
#
_entry.id   AF-A0AAV4EAZ9-F1
#
_cell.length_a   1.000
_cell.length_b   1.000
_cell.length_c   1.000
_cell.angle_alpha   90.00
_cell.angle_beta   90.00
_cell.angle_gamma   90.00
#
_symmetry.space_group_name_H-M   'P 1'
#
loop_
_entity.id
_entity.type
_entity.pdbx_description
1 polymer ?
#
loop_
_entity_poly.entity_id
_entity_poly.type
_entity_poly.pdbx_seq_one_letter_code
_entity_poly.pdbx_strand_id
1 'polypeptide(L)'
;MGNWRLTLFYATFKQVQKLSKNEVLMVNIGSLSTGGRVIATRADIAKIGLTTPVCTEVGEKIALSRRVEKHWRLIGWGNIRRGVKITPDS
;
A
#
# COMPACT_ATOMS: atom_id res chain seq x y z
N MET A 1 -32.60 -7.91 -15.77
CA MET A 1 -31.37 -7.17 -15.43
C MET A 1 -31.67 -6.26 -14.25
N GLY A 2 -31.19 -6.61 -13.06
CA GLY A 2 -31.52 -5.91 -11.81
C GLY A 2 -30.70 -4.62 -11.66
N ASN A 3 -31.38 -3.50 -11.38
CA ASN A 3 -30.76 -2.22 -11.11
C ASN A 3 -30.23 -2.21 -9.66
N TRP A 4 -28.91 -2.18 -9.49
CA TRP A 4 -28.27 -2.10 -8.18
C TRP A 4 -28.05 -0.63 -7.80
N ARG A 5 -28.72 -0.16 -6.74
CA ARG A 5 -28.41 1.14 -6.12
C ARG A 5 -27.33 0.95 -5.05
N LEU A 6 -26.12 1.39 -5.37
CA LEU A 6 -25.02 1.47 -4.40
C LEU A 6 -25.12 2.81 -3.65
N THR A 7 -25.49 2.75 -2.37
CA THR A 7 -25.42 3.91 -1.49
C THR A 7 -24.00 4.02 -0.94
N LEU A 8 -23.22 4.98 -1.44
CA LEU A 8 -21.88 5.28 -0.94
C LEU A 8 -21.97 6.17 0.31
N PHE A 9 -21.56 5.64 1.46
CA PHE A 9 -21.31 6.45 2.65
C PHE A 9 -20.05 7.28 2.43
N TYR A 10 -20.18 8.61 2.41
CA TYR A 10 -19.05 9.52 2.28
C TYR A 10 -18.31 9.61 3.63
N ALA A 11 -17.03 9.23 3.65
CA ALA A 11 -16.18 9.43 4.81
C ALA A 11 -15.57 10.85 4.75
N THR A 12 -15.54 11.52 5.90
CA THR A 12 -14.87 12.81 6.06
C THR A 12 -13.39 12.73 5.65
N PHE A 13 -12.97 13.64 4.77
CA PHE A 13 -11.60 13.79 4.30
C PHE A 13 -10.71 14.29 5.43
N LYS A 14 -10.05 13.37 6.13
CA LYS A 14 -8.96 13.69 7.05
C LYS A 14 -7.68 13.87 6.25
N GLN A 15 -6.95 14.95 6.47
CA GLN A 15 -5.70 15.24 5.78
C GLN A 15 -4.71 14.06 5.90
N VAL A 16 -4.18 13.59 4.76
CA VAL A 16 -3.24 12.48 4.73
C VAL A 16 -1.93 12.91 5.41
N GLN A 17 -1.64 12.33 6.56
CA GLN A 17 -0.37 12.54 7.25
C GLN A 17 0.77 11.84 6.50
N LYS A 18 1.98 12.41 6.59
CA LYS A 18 3.21 11.81 6.05
C LYS A 18 3.42 10.39 6.59
N LEU A 19 4.20 9.59 5.86
CA LEU A 19 4.56 8.24 6.28
C LEU A 19 5.51 8.28 7.48
N SER A 20 5.22 7.49 8.50
CA SER A 20 6.02 7.42 9.72
C SER A 20 6.97 6.23 9.68
N LYS A 21 8.20 6.39 10.19
CA LYS A 21 9.16 5.28 10.31
C LYS A 21 8.58 4.20 11.22
N ASN A 22 8.80 2.93 10.87
CA ASN A 22 8.28 1.74 11.55
C ASN A 22 6.76 1.55 11.51
N GLU A 23 6.03 2.41 10.79
CA GLU A 23 4.60 2.22 10.58
C GLU A 23 4.33 1.01 9.69
N VAL A 24 3.26 0.26 10.02
CA VAL A 24 2.78 -0.85 9.20
C VAL A 24 1.61 -0.37 8.34
N LEU A 25 1.75 -0.56 7.04
CA LEU A 25 0.76 -0.22 6.02
C LEU A 25 0.30 -1.49 5.31
N MET A 26 -0.85 -1.41 4.65
CA MET A 26 -1.24 -2.37 3.64
C MET A 26 -0.77 -1.87 2.28
N VAL A 27 -0.04 -2.72 1.58
CA VAL A 27 0.51 -2.47 0.25
C VAL A 27 -0.25 -3.35 -0.73
N ASN A 28 -0.90 -2.71 -1.69
CA ASN A 28 -1.59 -3.40 -2.77
C ASN A 28 -0.71 -3.32 -4.02
N ILE A 29 -0.33 -4.48 -4.54
CA ILE A 29 0.51 -4.66 -5.72
C ILE A 29 -0.29 -5.55 -6.68
N GLY A 30 -0.78 -4.97 -7.78
CA GLY A 30 -1.75 -5.64 -8.64
C GLY A 30 -3.00 -6.08 -7.86
N SER A 31 -3.27 -7.39 -7.88
CA SER A 31 -4.37 -8.02 -7.11
C SER A 31 -3.97 -8.44 -5.69
N LEU A 32 -2.68 -8.48 -5.36
CA LEU A 32 -2.20 -8.92 -4.07
C LEU A 32 -2.22 -7.78 -3.05
N SER A 33 -2.73 -8.06 -1.86
CA SER A 33 -2.62 -7.17 -0.69
C SER A 33 -1.70 -7.81 0.35
N THR A 34 -0.63 -7.12 0.73
CA THR A 34 0.30 -7.59 1.75
C THR A 34 0.60 -6.50 2.79
N GLY A 35 1.09 -6.90 3.95
CA GLY A 35 1.61 -5.97 4.94
C GLY A 35 2.98 -5.43 4.52
N GLY A 36 3.24 -4.15 4.79
CA GLY A 36 4.53 -3.52 4.55
C GLY A 36 4.90 -2.56 5.67
N ARG A 37 6.12 -2.70 6.22
CA ARG A 37 6.66 -1.80 7.24
C ARG A 37 7.50 -0.71 6.60
N VAL A 38 7.24 0.54 6.94
CA VAL A 38 8.05 1.69 6.50
C VAL A 38 9.40 1.66 7.21
N ILE A 39 10.49 1.44 6.47
CA ILE A 39 11.86 1.39 7.01
C ILE A 39 12.48 2.79 7.03
N ALA A 40 12.28 3.55 5.96
CA ALA A 40 12.80 4.89 5.80
C ALA A 40 11.94 5.69 4.82
N THR A 41 11.89 7.00 5.01
CA THR A 41 11.21 7.94 4.12
C THR A 41 12.17 9.09 3.82
N ARG A 42 12.25 9.50 2.56
CA ARG A 42 13.06 10.64 2.12
C ARG A 42 12.31 11.37 1.02
N ALA A 43 11.86 12.59 1.30
CA ALA A 43 11.07 13.42 0.39
C ALA A 43 9.87 12.65 -0.21
N ASP A 44 9.96 12.27 -1.48
CA ASP A 44 8.96 11.57 -2.27
C ASP A 44 9.16 10.04 -2.32
N ILE A 45 10.24 9.51 -1.71
CA ILE A 45 10.60 8.10 -1.76
C ILE A 45 10.43 7.45 -0.39
N ALA A 46 9.84 6.26 -0.37
CA ALA A 46 9.75 5.41 0.81
C ALA A 46 10.40 4.04 0.57
N LYS A 47 11.16 3.55 1.55
CA LYS A 47 11.65 2.17 1.60
C LYS A 47 10.71 1.36 2.48
N ILE A 48 10.05 0.37 1.90
CA ILE A 48 9.07 -0.49 2.58
C ILE A 48 9.62 -1.91 2.60
N GLY A 49 9.66 -2.54 3.78
CA GLY A 49 9.91 -3.96 3.92
C GLY A 49 8.58 -4.71 3.91
N LEU A 50 8.37 -5.58 2.93
CA LEU A 50 7.16 -6.40 2.82
C LEU A 50 7.21 -7.55 3.84
N THR A 51 6.06 -7.89 4.41
CA THR A 51 5.94 -9.02 5.36
C THR A 51 6.02 -10.35 4.63
N THR A 52 5.44 -10.42 3.44
CA THR A 52 5.53 -11.59 2.55
C THR A 52 6.22 -11.19 1.26
N PRO A 53 7.06 -12.07 0.67
CA PRO A 53 7.60 -11.80 -0.65
C PRO A 53 6.48 -11.77 -1.69
N VAL A 54 6.67 -10.94 -2.71
CA VAL A 54 5.68 -10.70 -3.75
C VAL A 54 6.36 -10.74 -5.11
N CYS A 55 5.70 -11.36 -6.08
CA CYS A 55 6.12 -11.29 -7.47
C CYS A 55 5.66 -9.95 -8.06
N THR A 56 6.60 -9.12 -8.48
CA THR A 56 6.33 -7.77 -9.02
C THR A 56 7.54 -7.26 -9.80
N GLU A 57 7.31 -6.27 -10.66
CA GLU A 57 8.36 -5.68 -11.49
C GLU A 57 8.65 -4.21 -11.12
N VAL A 58 9.85 -3.75 -11.51
CA VAL A 58 10.19 -2.33 -11.39
C VAL A 58 9.32 -1.54 -12.36
N GLY A 59 8.71 -0.46 -11.88
CA GLY A 59 7.76 0.36 -12.61
C GLY A 59 6.29 0.01 -12.34
N GLU A 60 6.01 -1.12 -11.67
CA GLU A 60 4.65 -1.52 -11.35
C GLU A 60 4.00 -0.54 -10.36
N LYS A 61 2.70 -0.30 -10.55
CA LYS A 61 1.90 0.60 -9.72
C LYS A 61 1.52 -0.07 -8.42
N ILE A 62 1.70 0.66 -7.32
CA ILE A 62 1.34 0.22 -5.98
C ILE A 62 0.41 1.23 -5.32
N ALA A 63 -0.49 0.72 -4.49
CA ALA A 63 -1.34 1.53 -3.63
C ALA A 63 -1.01 1.29 -2.15
N LEU A 64 -0.99 2.37 -1.37
CA LEU A 64 -0.70 2.33 0.06
C LEU A 64 -1.97 2.66 0.82
N SER A 65 -2.31 1.79 1.77
CA SER A 65 -3.45 1.96 2.65
C SER A 65 -3.00 1.96 4.11
N ARG A 66 -3.60 2.84 4.91
CA ARG A 66 -3.36 2.98 6.34
C ARG A 66 -4.59 2.55 7.12
N ARG A 67 -4.38 1.89 8.26
CA ARG A 67 -5.46 1.48 9.14
C ARG A 67 -5.95 2.67 9.96
N VAL A 68 -7.23 3.02 9.81
CA VAL A 68 -7.91 4.11 10.54
C VAL A 68 -9.23 3.55 11.07
N GLU A 69 -9.43 3.57 12.39
CA GLU A 69 -10.70 3.17 13.03
C GLU A 69 -11.25 1.83 12.49
N LYS A 70 -10.38 0.82 12.45
CA LYS A 70 -10.64 -0.55 11.93
C LYS A 70 -10.82 -0.68 10.42
N HIS A 71 -10.78 0.40 9.65
CA HIS A 71 -10.88 0.39 8.20
C HIS A 71 -9.54 0.67 7.54
N TRP A 72 -9.31 0.07 6.38
CA TRP A 72 -8.18 0.45 5.52
C TRP A 72 -8.59 1.65 4.67
N ARG A 73 -7.85 2.75 4.80
CA ARG A 73 -8.04 3.94 3.97
C ARG A 73 -6.87 4.09 3.03
N LEU A 74 -7.16 4.26 1.74
CA LEU A 74 -6.16 4.61 0.75
C LEU A 74 -5.54 5.96 1.11
N ILE A 75 -4.21 5.99 1.27
CA ILE A 75 -3.46 7.21 1.61
C ILE A 75 -2.59 7.70 0.46
N GLY A 76 -2.29 6.86 -0.52
CA GLY A 76 -1.50 7.25 -1.67
C GLY A 76 -1.20 6.10 -2.61
N TRP A 77 -0.49 6.42 -3.67
CA TRP A 77 -0.04 5.48 -4.69
C TRP A 77 1.36 5.86 -5.15
N GLY A 78 2.03 4.95 -5.82
CA GLY A 78 3.36 5.18 -6.38
C GLY A 78 3.78 4.04 -7.29
N ASN A 79 5.03 4.06 -7.72
CA ASN A 79 5.60 3.02 -8.57
C ASN A 79 6.85 2.42 -7.89
N ILE A 80 7.09 1.13 -8.12
CA ILE A 80 8.28 0.46 -7.60
C ILE A 80 9.50 0.95 -8.35
N ARG A 81 10.48 1.57 -7.66
CA ARG A 81 11.74 2.03 -8.27
C ARG A 81 12.88 1.01 -8.20
N ARG A 82 12.96 0.26 -7.11
CA ARG A 82 14.01 -0.74 -6.83
C ARG A 82 13.52 -1.66 -5.72
N GLY A 83 13.95 -2.93 -5.75
CA GLY A 83 13.70 -3.90 -4.69
C GLY A 83 14.86 -4.87 -4.51
N VAL A 84 14.82 -5.65 -3.42
CA VAL A 84 15.71 -6.79 -3.22
C VAL A 84 14.98 -8.02 -3.75
N LYS A 85 15.60 -8.72 -4.70
CA LYS A 85 15.05 -9.98 -5.22
C LYS A 85 15.38 -11.10 -4.26
N ILE A 86 14.39 -11.93 -3.95
CA ILE A 86 14.61 -13.21 -3.31
C ILE A 86 14.55 -14.29 -4.39
N THR A 87 15.48 -15.23 -4.38
CA THR A 87 15.35 -16.49 -5.11
C THR A 87 14.55 -17.43 -4.22
N PRO A 88 13.48 -18.07 -4.72
CA PRO A 88 12.90 -19.19 -3.98
C PRO A 88 13.95 -20.30 -3.92
N ASP A 89 14.27 -20.76 -2.71
CA ASP A 89 15.07 -21.97 -2.55
C ASP A 89 14.22 -23.16 -3.01
N SER A 90 14.77 -23.94 -3.96
CA SER A 90 14.13 -25.08 -4.62
C SER A 90 13.68 -26.18 -3.68
#